data_AF-A0A5Q4GRH2-F1
#
_entry.id   AF-A0A5Q4GRH2-F1
#
_cell.length_a   1.000
_cell.length_b   1.000
_cell.length_c   1.000
_cell.angle_alpha   90.00
_cell.angle_beta   90.00
_cell.angle_gamma   90.00
#
_symmetry.space_group_name_H-M   'P 1'
#
loop_
_entity.id
_entity.type
_entity.pdbx_description
1 polymer ?
#
loop_
_entity_poly.entity_id
_entity_poly.type
_entity_poly.pdbx_seq_one_letter_code
_entity_poly.pdbx_strand_id
1 'polypeptide(L)'
;MTALGRSMSFGGVAVTIFPVGNKELLIVSTSVHRLLTCVLALGLLSSPVASAWTQAAEAKGIRPVMVVSIANSDKILGDIGFLTETAGAGDIGRLVALMAAPYTAGLDKTKPAGAYLPAEGLERMDVIGFVGVRDLDLLLSILQDQFGQPRDAGDGVKELGTDQGQSVFLKEVEGWAFFAPRKALLSDLPRNPARLLGDMPENYTLAVRLNVNNIPAEMRQMAVQQLRVGFEEGLRGQPLDEQQAQLARDMGESWMESIVSLVDDSQHVTIGWQVDAQEKSTHLDISVTAQPKTQLAQDMGQVRESSSAFSGVLHPGAAAGMLVASPYTESDIKQTLALIELARAEAMKGLDADQGLTSPEEREVAKKIVGDLLDLAKETIEAGKMDLGGCLVLMPEALTAVLGGFVSDGNKLAATVQELHAFAKTKDARTPNVNFNAATHRGVTFHTASIPLPSDADAIARKVLGNPMEVVIGTGETSVYLALGKDAQRMLVEIIDTSAEQADTLVPPSQLWIALTPILEFVASVDDNPVIRSLLMTLKATEGKDRIAMTVLPIPRGMTVRISLDAGVITMVGEGVRELAPLLQNLSF
;
A
#
# COMPACT_ATOMS: atom_id res chain seq x y z
N MET A 1 -17.68 -19.69 -25.91
CA MET A 1 -17.34 -20.86 -25.06
C MET A 1 -15.83 -20.86 -24.84
N THR A 2 -15.36 -21.30 -23.67
CA THR A 2 -13.98 -21.75 -23.39
C THR A 2 -12.84 -20.92 -24.01
N ALA A 3 -12.57 -19.75 -23.44
CA ALA A 3 -11.26 -19.10 -23.48
C ALA A 3 -10.67 -19.11 -22.06
N LEU A 4 -10.18 -20.27 -21.62
CA LEU A 4 -9.50 -20.41 -20.33
C LEU A 4 -8.09 -19.84 -20.46
N GLY A 5 -7.86 -18.64 -19.94
CA GLY A 5 -6.53 -18.05 -19.87
C GLY A 5 -5.58 -18.92 -19.05
N ARG A 6 -4.33 -19.06 -19.52
CA ARG A 6 -3.28 -19.71 -18.74
C ARG A 6 -2.67 -18.69 -17.79
N SER A 7 -2.74 -18.96 -16.49
CA SER A 7 -1.95 -18.26 -15.48
C SER A 7 -0.69 -19.06 -15.15
N MET A 8 0.43 -18.36 -14.99
CA MET A 8 1.66 -18.92 -14.44
C MET A 8 2.15 -18.01 -13.30
N SER A 9 2.72 -18.63 -12.26
CA SER A 9 3.11 -17.97 -11.01
C SER A 9 4.56 -18.28 -10.68
N PHE A 10 5.39 -17.25 -10.59
CA PHE A 10 6.77 -17.32 -10.11
C PHE A 10 7.02 -16.21 -9.08
N GLY A 11 7.61 -16.53 -7.94
CA GLY A 11 8.04 -15.53 -6.94
C GLY A 11 6.96 -14.59 -6.41
N GLY A 12 5.67 -14.97 -6.48
CA GLY A 12 4.56 -14.09 -6.11
C GLY A 12 4.08 -13.14 -7.23
N VAL A 13 4.61 -13.23 -8.44
CA VAL A 13 4.06 -12.53 -9.62
C VAL A 13 3.17 -13.51 -10.41
N ALA A 14 1.94 -13.09 -10.72
CA ALA A 14 1.00 -13.86 -11.52
C ALA A 14 0.89 -13.25 -12.94
N VAL A 15 1.32 -14.00 -13.95
CA VAL A 15 1.15 -13.59 -15.35
C VAL A 15 -0.03 -14.36 -15.93
N THR A 16 -1.04 -13.63 -16.41
CA THR A 16 -2.23 -14.21 -17.06
C THR A 16 -2.27 -13.75 -18.51
N ILE A 17 -2.22 -14.71 -19.44
CA ILE A 17 -2.24 -14.44 -20.87
C ILE A 17 -3.69 -14.54 -21.38
N PHE A 18 -4.18 -13.45 -21.99
CA PHE A 18 -5.49 -13.40 -22.62
C PHE A 18 -5.34 -13.33 -24.16
N PRO A 19 -5.96 -14.25 -24.92
CA PRO A 19 -5.98 -14.17 -26.38
C PRO A 19 -7.00 -13.11 -26.84
N VAL A 20 -6.54 -12.08 -27.55
CA VAL A 20 -7.38 -10.99 -28.09
C VAL A 20 -7.24 -10.99 -29.62
N GLY A 21 -8.03 -11.85 -30.27
CA GLY A 21 -7.87 -12.14 -31.70
C GLY A 21 -6.54 -12.86 -31.98
N ASN A 22 -5.81 -12.42 -33.00
CA ASN A 22 -4.52 -12.99 -33.40
C ASN A 22 -3.32 -12.35 -32.66
N LYS A 23 -3.54 -11.72 -31.49
CA LYS A 23 -2.48 -11.20 -30.62
C LYS A 23 -2.71 -11.65 -29.18
N GLU A 24 -1.64 -11.94 -28.45
CA GLU A 24 -1.69 -12.22 -27.02
C GLU A 24 -1.54 -10.92 -26.24
N LEU A 25 -2.42 -10.70 -25.25
CA LEU A 25 -2.33 -9.57 -24.33
C LEU A 25 -1.70 -10.06 -23.02
N LEU A 26 -0.51 -9.56 -22.71
CA LEU A 26 0.26 -9.92 -21.53
C LEU A 26 -0.10 -9.01 -20.35
N ILE A 27 -0.90 -9.51 -19.41
CA ILE A 27 -1.21 -8.78 -18.17
C ILE A 27 -0.31 -9.28 -17.05
N VAL A 28 0.65 -8.44 -16.64
CA VAL A 28 1.52 -8.68 -15.49
C VAL A 28 0.79 -8.23 -14.22
N SER A 29 0.25 -9.18 -13.46
CA SER A 29 -0.33 -8.93 -12.15
C SER A 29 0.72 -9.23 -11.07
N THR A 30 1.42 -8.20 -10.62
CA THR A 30 2.12 -8.27 -9.33
C THR A 30 1.07 -8.55 -8.25
N SER A 31 1.29 -9.57 -7.40
CA SER A 31 0.24 -10.05 -6.48
C SER A 31 0.03 -9.17 -5.25
N VAL A 32 -0.02 -7.85 -5.45
CA VAL A 32 -0.69 -6.89 -4.55
C VAL A 32 -2.03 -7.48 -4.10
N HIS A 33 -2.74 -8.15 -5.03
CA HIS A 33 -3.98 -8.88 -4.76
C HIS A 33 -3.95 -9.84 -3.55
N ARG A 34 -2.83 -10.46 -3.15
CA ARG A 34 -2.82 -11.32 -1.94
C ARG A 34 -2.77 -10.50 -0.65
N LEU A 35 -1.90 -9.48 -0.60
CA LEU A 35 -1.85 -8.54 0.53
C LEU A 35 -3.17 -7.75 0.64
N LEU A 36 -3.66 -7.24 -0.50
CA LEU A 36 -4.90 -6.48 -0.60
C LEU A 36 -6.14 -7.35 -0.34
N THR A 37 -6.17 -8.64 -0.71
CA THR A 37 -7.29 -9.52 -0.33
C THR A 37 -7.31 -9.79 1.16
N CYS A 38 -6.15 -9.96 1.83
CA CYS A 38 -6.11 -10.05 3.29
C CYS A 38 -6.59 -8.76 3.97
N VAL A 39 -6.23 -7.58 3.44
CA VAL A 39 -6.69 -6.27 3.97
C VAL A 39 -8.18 -6.02 3.67
N LEU A 40 -8.68 -6.39 2.49
CA LEU A 40 -10.09 -6.22 2.11
C LEU A 40 -11.02 -7.26 2.76
N ALA A 41 -10.55 -8.47 3.03
CA ALA A 41 -11.33 -9.49 3.75
C ALA A 41 -11.54 -9.16 5.24
N LEU A 42 -10.74 -8.24 5.80
CA LEU A 42 -10.92 -7.67 7.14
C LEU A 42 -11.75 -6.37 7.13
N GLY A 43 -12.41 -6.02 6.01
CA GLY A 43 -13.19 -4.80 5.82
C GLY A 43 -14.52 -4.69 6.59
N LEU A 44 -14.67 -5.35 7.75
CA LEU A 44 -15.86 -5.31 8.60
C LEU A 44 -15.46 -5.14 10.08
N LEU A 45 -16.25 -4.35 10.83
CA LEU A 45 -16.22 -4.15 12.31
C LEU A 45 -15.26 -3.09 12.92
N SER A 46 -15.42 -1.81 12.51
CA SER A 46 -15.76 -0.62 13.35
C SER A 46 -15.15 -0.36 14.76
N SER A 47 -14.63 0.87 15.04
CA SER A 47 -14.44 1.51 16.40
C SER A 47 -13.87 3.00 16.46
N PRO A 48 -13.39 3.57 17.61
CA PRO A 48 -12.59 4.87 17.72
C PRO A 48 -11.03 4.71 17.60
N VAL A 49 -9.99 5.30 18.26
CA VAL A 49 -9.69 6.25 19.36
C VAL A 49 -8.77 7.37 18.80
N ALA A 50 -8.54 8.43 19.57
CA ALA A 50 -7.20 9.05 19.66
C ALA A 50 -6.82 9.30 21.12
N SER A 51 -5.80 8.62 21.65
CA SER A 51 -5.51 8.56 23.10
C SER A 51 -4.66 9.74 23.62
N ALA A 52 -5.08 10.95 23.31
CA ALA A 52 -4.56 12.20 23.89
C ALA A 52 -5.69 13.23 24.06
N TRP A 53 -6.62 13.26 23.10
CA TRP A 53 -7.74 14.20 23.04
C TRP A 53 -9.01 13.67 23.74
N THR A 54 -9.11 12.35 23.96
CA THR A 54 -10.29 11.68 24.53
C THR A 54 -10.54 11.88 26.02
N GLN A 55 -9.55 12.31 26.83
CA GLN A 55 -9.74 12.53 28.28
C GLN A 55 -10.86 13.55 28.59
N ALA A 56 -11.10 14.50 27.67
CA ALA A 56 -12.18 15.49 27.80
C ALA A 56 -13.57 14.98 27.38
N ALA A 57 -13.68 13.73 26.92
CA ALA A 57 -14.92 13.01 26.61
C ALA A 57 -15.21 11.90 27.63
N GLU A 58 -14.18 11.23 28.17
CA GLU A 58 -14.33 10.30 29.31
C GLU A 58 -14.90 10.97 30.56
N ALA A 59 -14.84 12.30 30.66
CA ALA A 59 -15.54 13.11 31.67
C ALA A 59 -17.09 12.94 31.67
N LYS A 60 -17.66 12.25 30.66
CA LYS A 60 -19.06 11.77 30.62
C LYS A 60 -19.20 10.24 30.50
N GLY A 61 -18.10 9.49 30.52
CA GLY A 61 -18.11 8.01 30.42
C GLY A 61 -18.39 7.43 29.02
N ILE A 62 -18.74 8.24 28.01
CA ILE A 62 -19.03 7.75 26.65
C ILE A 62 -17.78 7.09 26.05
N ARG A 63 -17.84 5.77 25.86
CA ARG A 63 -16.78 4.94 25.27
C ARG A 63 -17.30 4.30 23.98
N PRO A 64 -17.05 4.92 22.81
CA PRO A 64 -17.58 4.38 21.57
C PRO A 64 -16.82 3.14 21.09
N VAL A 65 -17.52 2.36 20.26
CA VAL A 65 -17.12 1.19 19.47
C VAL A 65 -17.48 1.43 17.97
N MET A 66 -17.67 2.70 17.58
CA MET A 66 -17.34 3.29 16.26
C MET A 66 -17.23 4.80 16.40
N VAL A 67 -16.33 5.45 15.67
CA VAL A 67 -16.48 6.85 15.25
C VAL A 67 -16.26 6.94 13.75
N VAL A 68 -17.19 7.64 13.10
CA VAL A 68 -17.09 8.15 11.74
C VAL A 68 -16.94 9.67 11.84
N SER A 69 -15.91 10.21 11.19
CA SER A 69 -15.64 11.65 11.08
C SER A 69 -15.88 12.09 9.65
N ILE A 70 -16.61 13.20 9.48
CA ILE A 70 -16.80 13.85 8.19
C ILE A 70 -16.36 15.30 8.36
N ALA A 71 -15.54 15.80 7.44
CA ALA A 71 -15.12 17.19 7.44
C ALA A 71 -16.32 18.15 7.37
N ASN A 72 -16.06 19.44 7.61
CA ASN A 72 -17.09 20.46 7.48
C ASN A 72 -17.59 20.57 6.03
N SER A 73 -18.84 21.01 5.83
CA SER A 73 -19.48 20.93 4.50
C SER A 73 -18.86 21.85 3.45
N ASP A 74 -18.19 22.94 3.84
CA ASP A 74 -17.45 23.78 2.90
C ASP A 74 -16.18 23.07 2.40
N LYS A 75 -15.49 22.28 3.24
CA LYS A 75 -14.38 21.41 2.80
C LYS A 75 -14.88 20.34 1.83
N ILE A 76 -15.93 19.58 2.19
CA ILE A 76 -16.47 18.50 1.35
C ILE A 76 -16.82 19.02 -0.06
N LEU A 77 -17.48 20.19 -0.15
CA LEU A 77 -17.86 20.76 -1.44
C LEU A 77 -16.65 21.29 -2.24
N GLY A 78 -15.63 21.83 -1.57
CA GLY A 78 -14.35 22.18 -2.19
C GLY A 78 -13.59 20.95 -2.71
N ASP A 79 -13.56 19.87 -1.93
CA ASP A 79 -12.91 18.60 -2.28
C ASP A 79 -13.58 17.93 -3.47
N ILE A 80 -14.93 17.86 -3.47
CA ILE A 80 -15.72 17.39 -4.62
C ILE A 80 -15.46 18.27 -5.85
N GLY A 81 -15.39 19.60 -5.68
CA GLY A 81 -15.05 20.53 -6.75
C GLY A 81 -13.69 20.24 -7.36
N PHE A 82 -12.65 20.10 -6.54
CA PHE A 82 -11.29 19.78 -7.00
C PHE A 82 -11.24 18.44 -7.75
N LEU A 83 -11.82 17.37 -7.18
CA LEU A 83 -11.80 16.04 -7.79
C LEU A 83 -12.55 16.01 -9.12
N THR A 84 -13.73 16.61 -9.18
CA THR A 84 -14.55 16.63 -10.41
C THR A 84 -13.96 17.51 -11.48
N GLU A 85 -13.39 18.68 -11.16
CA GLU A 85 -12.66 19.51 -12.11
C GLU A 85 -11.44 18.74 -12.67
N THR A 86 -10.63 18.13 -11.78
CA THR A 86 -9.45 17.33 -12.16
C THR A 86 -9.83 16.13 -13.05
N ALA A 87 -10.93 15.43 -12.76
CA ALA A 87 -11.44 14.34 -13.59
C ALA A 87 -12.04 14.79 -14.95
N GLY A 88 -12.10 16.09 -15.25
CA GLY A 88 -12.73 16.64 -16.44
C GLY A 88 -14.27 16.57 -16.41
N ALA A 89 -14.85 16.66 -15.21
CA ALA A 89 -16.26 16.50 -14.89
C ALA A 89 -16.81 17.65 -14.00
N GLY A 90 -16.18 18.84 -14.03
CA GLY A 90 -16.52 19.98 -13.16
C GLY A 90 -17.98 20.45 -13.22
N ASP A 91 -18.69 20.22 -14.32
CA ASP A 91 -20.14 20.41 -14.41
C ASP A 91 -20.93 19.57 -13.40
N ILE A 92 -20.49 18.32 -13.17
CA ILE A 92 -21.08 17.43 -12.16
C ILE A 92 -20.76 17.96 -10.76
N GLY A 93 -19.55 18.44 -10.51
CA GLY A 93 -19.18 19.08 -9.24
C GLY A 93 -20.05 20.30 -8.92
N ARG A 94 -20.24 21.18 -9.90
CA ARG A 94 -21.10 22.36 -9.79
C ARG A 94 -22.57 21.98 -9.59
N LEU A 95 -23.06 20.95 -10.28
CA LEU A 95 -24.41 20.42 -10.09
C LEU A 95 -24.60 19.81 -8.69
N VAL A 96 -23.64 19.03 -8.20
CA VAL A 96 -23.66 18.46 -6.83
C VAL A 96 -23.65 19.57 -5.78
N ALA A 97 -22.82 20.61 -5.94
CA ALA A 97 -22.81 21.75 -5.03
C ALA A 97 -24.15 22.52 -5.03
N LEU A 98 -24.78 22.70 -6.21
CA LEU A 98 -26.10 23.31 -6.34
C LEU A 98 -27.19 22.45 -5.67
N MET A 99 -27.17 21.13 -5.88
CA MET A 99 -28.11 20.18 -5.27
C MET A 99 -27.91 20.04 -3.75
N ALA A 100 -26.69 20.20 -3.25
CA ALA A 100 -26.36 20.17 -1.82
C ALA A 100 -26.65 21.49 -1.09
N ALA A 101 -26.87 22.60 -1.82
CA ALA A 101 -27.08 23.92 -1.21
C ALA A 101 -28.32 23.97 -0.28
N PRO A 102 -29.50 23.39 -0.61
CA PRO A 102 -30.62 23.31 0.32
C PRO A 102 -30.30 22.48 1.57
N TYR A 103 -29.80 21.24 1.38
CA TYR A 103 -29.50 20.31 2.48
C TYR A 103 -28.42 20.81 3.45
N THR A 104 -27.59 21.76 3.03
CA THR A 104 -26.56 22.41 3.87
C THR A 104 -26.99 23.77 4.44
N ALA A 105 -28.21 24.24 4.19
CA ALA A 105 -28.64 25.60 4.57
C ALA A 105 -28.84 25.81 6.08
N GLY A 106 -29.46 24.84 6.77
CA GLY A 106 -29.63 24.88 8.24
C GLY A 106 -28.37 24.48 9.03
N LEU A 107 -27.32 24.00 8.35
CA LEU A 107 -26.11 23.46 8.96
C LEU A 107 -25.11 24.55 9.34
N ASP A 108 -24.36 24.29 10.40
CA ASP A 108 -23.22 25.10 10.79
C ASP A 108 -22.00 24.70 9.97
N LYS A 109 -21.84 25.28 8.78
CA LYS A 109 -20.83 24.87 7.78
C LYS A 109 -19.37 24.91 8.24
N THR A 110 -19.08 25.54 9.37
CA THR A 110 -17.76 25.56 10.02
C THR A 110 -17.53 24.43 11.03
N LYS A 111 -18.55 23.66 11.40
CA LYS A 111 -18.44 22.48 12.26
C LYS A 111 -18.29 21.21 11.40
N PRO A 112 -17.52 20.20 11.85
CA PRO A 112 -17.56 18.87 11.25
C PRO A 112 -18.88 18.16 11.54
N ALA A 113 -19.14 17.07 10.82
CA ALA A 113 -20.20 16.12 11.12
C ALA A 113 -19.61 14.77 11.53
N GLY A 114 -20.41 13.88 12.10
CA GLY A 114 -19.93 12.55 12.44
C GLY A 114 -21.02 11.62 12.93
N ALA A 115 -20.60 10.41 13.28
CA ALA A 115 -21.42 9.42 13.94
C ALA A 115 -20.58 8.58 14.88
N TYR A 116 -21.20 8.01 15.92
CA TYR A 116 -20.54 7.05 16.80
C TYR A 116 -21.47 5.91 17.20
N LEU A 117 -20.90 4.71 17.32
CA LEU A 117 -21.57 3.56 17.92
C LEU A 117 -21.12 3.51 19.39
N PRO A 118 -22.00 3.66 20.39
CA PRO A 118 -21.63 3.42 21.80
C PRO A 118 -21.41 1.92 22.06
N ALA A 119 -20.66 1.56 23.10
CA ALA A 119 -20.41 0.15 23.45
C ALA A 119 -21.71 -0.63 23.73
N GLU A 120 -22.68 0.01 24.39
CA GLU A 120 -24.00 -0.52 24.69
C GLU A 120 -24.90 -0.63 23.44
N GLY A 121 -24.48 -0.06 22.31
CA GLY A 121 -25.17 -0.16 21.02
C GLY A 121 -24.66 -1.27 20.11
N LEU A 122 -23.52 -1.90 20.45
CA LEU A 122 -22.76 -2.78 19.55
C LEU A 122 -23.55 -3.99 19.04
N GLU A 123 -24.27 -4.69 19.92
CA GLU A 123 -25.08 -5.88 19.57
C GLU A 123 -26.16 -5.60 18.51
N ARG A 124 -26.59 -4.35 18.40
CA ARG A 124 -27.71 -3.89 17.57
C ARG A 124 -27.28 -2.94 16.46
N MET A 125 -26.00 -2.57 16.39
CA MET A 125 -25.46 -1.49 15.56
C MET A 125 -26.25 -0.16 15.73
N ASP A 126 -26.63 0.16 16.98
CA ASP A 126 -27.36 1.40 17.33
C ASP A 126 -26.44 2.64 17.25
N VAL A 127 -26.16 3.10 16.03
CA VAL A 127 -25.33 4.28 15.75
C VAL A 127 -26.06 5.59 16.10
N ILE A 128 -25.33 6.53 16.71
CA ILE A 128 -25.76 7.90 16.99
C ILE A 128 -25.02 8.87 16.05
N GLY A 129 -25.74 9.49 15.12
CA GLY A 129 -25.23 10.54 14.23
C GLY A 129 -25.28 11.92 14.88
N PHE A 130 -24.45 12.87 14.43
CA PHE A 130 -24.52 14.27 14.83
C PHE A 130 -24.05 15.23 13.71
N VAL A 131 -24.71 16.39 13.63
CA VAL A 131 -24.31 17.51 12.75
C VAL A 131 -24.37 18.83 13.50
N GLY A 132 -23.48 19.77 13.15
CA GLY A 132 -23.57 21.14 13.62
C GLY A 132 -24.75 21.86 12.96
N VAL A 133 -25.58 22.57 13.74
CA VAL A 133 -26.73 23.33 13.23
C VAL A 133 -26.64 24.81 13.58
N ARG A 134 -27.20 25.64 12.70
CA ARG A 134 -27.49 27.07 12.91
C ARG A 134 -28.99 27.34 12.97
N ASP A 135 -29.77 26.55 12.24
CA ASP A 135 -31.23 26.60 12.20
C ASP A 135 -31.78 25.17 12.13
N LEU A 136 -32.33 24.69 13.25
CA LEU A 136 -32.90 23.34 13.34
C LEU A 136 -34.25 23.25 12.61
N ASP A 137 -35.08 24.29 12.68
CA ASP A 137 -36.41 24.27 12.06
C ASP A 137 -36.30 24.26 10.52
N LEU A 138 -35.30 24.97 9.96
CA LEU A 138 -34.94 24.86 8.56
C LEU A 138 -34.48 23.44 8.20
N LEU A 139 -33.58 22.83 8.98
CA LEU A 139 -33.13 21.44 8.76
C LEU A 139 -34.31 20.44 8.82
N LEU A 140 -35.20 20.58 9.79
CA LEU A 140 -36.41 19.78 9.93
C LEU A 140 -37.39 20.00 8.77
N SER A 141 -37.50 21.22 8.23
CA SER A 141 -38.33 21.52 7.05
C SER A 141 -37.80 20.87 5.77
N ILE A 142 -36.49 20.71 5.63
CA ILE A 142 -35.88 20.00 4.49
C ILE A 142 -36.07 18.48 4.63
N LEU A 143 -36.02 17.95 5.85
CA LEU A 143 -36.23 16.53 6.13
C LEU A 143 -37.72 16.11 6.05
N GLN A 144 -38.67 17.05 6.13
CA GLN A 144 -40.11 16.78 6.01
C GLN A 144 -40.49 16.12 4.69
N ASP A 145 -39.88 16.54 3.57
CA ASP A 145 -40.16 15.99 2.24
C ASP A 145 -39.71 14.53 2.08
N GLN A 146 -38.81 14.05 2.94
CA GLN A 146 -38.27 12.68 2.91
C GLN A 146 -38.84 11.77 4.01
N PHE A 147 -39.06 12.30 5.21
CA PHE A 147 -39.43 11.52 6.40
C PHE A 147 -40.82 11.86 6.98
N GLY A 148 -41.52 12.84 6.41
CA GLY A 148 -42.81 13.32 6.92
C GLY A 148 -42.68 14.33 8.06
N GLN A 149 -43.83 14.77 8.59
CA GLN A 149 -43.91 15.79 9.65
C GLN A 149 -43.23 15.33 10.95
N PRO A 150 -42.27 16.08 11.52
CA PRO A 150 -41.60 15.73 12.77
C PRO A 150 -42.61 15.66 13.92
N ARG A 151 -42.80 14.45 14.46
CA ARG A 151 -43.70 14.22 15.60
C ARG A 151 -42.97 14.57 16.89
N ASP A 152 -43.69 15.10 17.88
CA ASP A 152 -43.10 15.30 19.20
C ASP A 152 -43.05 13.97 19.96
N ALA A 153 -41.85 13.52 20.31
CA ALA A 153 -41.64 12.30 21.08
C ALA A 153 -41.42 12.57 22.57
N GLY A 154 -41.47 13.84 23.01
CA GLY A 154 -41.20 14.28 24.38
C GLY A 154 -39.71 14.45 24.71
N ASP A 155 -39.41 15.13 25.82
CA ASP A 155 -38.04 15.39 26.32
C ASP A 155 -37.11 16.15 25.35
N GLY A 156 -37.72 16.98 24.49
CA GLY A 156 -37.01 17.69 23.41
C GLY A 156 -36.65 16.82 22.21
N VAL A 157 -37.15 15.59 22.15
CA VAL A 157 -36.93 14.66 21.04
C VAL A 157 -38.04 14.81 20.00
N LYS A 158 -37.66 14.89 18.72
CA LYS A 158 -38.56 14.75 17.57
C LYS A 158 -38.41 13.36 16.96
N GLU A 159 -39.48 12.84 16.38
CA GLU A 159 -39.47 11.60 15.60
C GLU A 159 -39.74 11.92 14.13
N LEU A 160 -38.85 11.44 13.26
CA LEU A 160 -38.92 11.52 11.81
C LEU A 160 -39.20 10.12 11.26
N GLY A 161 -40.24 9.96 10.45
CA GLY A 161 -40.62 8.67 9.88
C GLY A 161 -42.11 8.55 9.63
N THR A 162 -42.47 7.76 8.61
CA THR A 162 -43.85 7.41 8.27
C THR A 162 -44.37 6.27 9.15
N ASP A 163 -45.69 6.12 9.26
CA ASP A 163 -46.35 5.04 10.04
C ASP A 163 -46.05 3.60 9.57
N GLN A 164 -45.28 3.43 8.50
CA GLN A 164 -44.88 2.14 7.92
C GLN A 164 -43.35 2.03 7.73
N GLY A 165 -42.58 3.03 8.17
CA GLY A 165 -41.14 3.13 7.96
C GLY A 165 -40.30 2.82 9.21
N GLN A 166 -38.98 2.95 9.07
CA GLN A 166 -38.07 3.04 10.21
C GLN A 166 -38.09 4.47 10.75
N SER A 167 -38.45 4.66 12.02
CA SER A 167 -38.38 5.97 12.69
C SER A 167 -36.95 6.32 13.09
N VAL A 168 -36.53 7.56 12.81
CA VAL A 168 -35.30 8.17 13.31
C VAL A 168 -35.66 9.24 14.33
N PHE A 169 -35.03 9.21 15.49
CA PHE A 169 -35.23 10.21 16.54
C PHE A 169 -34.15 11.28 16.44
N LEU A 170 -34.55 12.54 16.61
CA LEU A 170 -33.68 13.72 16.59
C LEU A 170 -33.76 14.46 17.92
N LYS A 171 -32.63 15.00 18.40
CA LYS A 171 -32.58 15.94 19.54
C LYS A 171 -31.48 16.97 19.35
N GLU A 172 -31.75 18.23 19.62
CA GLU A 172 -30.72 19.27 19.65
C GLU A 172 -30.11 19.43 21.05
N VAL A 173 -28.79 19.61 21.12
CA VAL A 173 -28.05 20.00 22.33
C VAL A 173 -26.98 21.02 21.93
N GLU A 174 -27.10 22.26 22.43
CA GLU A 174 -26.07 23.32 22.34
C GLU A 174 -25.56 23.57 20.89
N GLY A 175 -26.46 23.65 19.90
CA GLY A 175 -26.11 23.90 18.50
C GLY A 175 -25.59 22.68 17.73
N TRP A 176 -25.95 21.48 18.20
CA TRP A 176 -25.71 20.19 17.55
C TRP A 176 -27.01 19.38 17.49
N ALA A 177 -27.41 18.95 16.30
CA ALA A 177 -28.52 18.02 16.12
C ALA A 177 -27.98 16.58 16.11
N PHE A 178 -28.47 15.75 17.04
CA PHE A 178 -28.17 14.34 17.16
C PHE A 178 -29.29 13.49 16.59
N PHE A 179 -28.93 12.38 15.95
CA PHE A 179 -29.83 11.42 15.29
C PHE A 179 -29.59 10.03 15.85
N ALA A 180 -30.63 9.25 16.15
CA ALA A 180 -30.50 7.87 16.58
C ALA A 180 -31.72 7.01 16.19
N PRO A 181 -31.58 5.69 15.98
CA PRO A 181 -32.70 4.79 15.67
C PRO A 181 -33.65 4.56 16.87
N ARG A 182 -33.32 5.04 18.07
CA ARG A 182 -34.13 4.88 19.29
C ARG A 182 -34.05 6.11 20.19
N LYS A 183 -35.21 6.65 20.62
CA LYS A 183 -35.30 7.80 21.55
C LYS A 183 -34.38 7.66 22.78
N ALA A 184 -34.28 6.46 23.36
CA ALA A 184 -33.49 6.20 24.57
C ALA A 184 -32.00 6.60 24.44
N LEU A 185 -31.44 6.53 23.23
CA LEU A 185 -30.04 6.86 22.94
C LEU A 185 -29.76 8.38 23.00
N LEU A 186 -30.81 9.22 22.99
CA LEU A 186 -30.74 10.68 23.05
C LEU A 186 -30.90 11.21 24.48
N SER A 187 -30.75 10.35 25.49
CA SER A 187 -30.86 10.70 26.90
C SER A 187 -29.61 11.43 27.41
N ASP A 188 -28.44 10.77 27.38
CA ASP A 188 -27.15 11.35 27.78
C ASP A 188 -26.23 11.64 26.58
N LEU A 189 -26.39 12.83 26.01
CA LEU A 189 -25.60 13.28 24.85
C LEU A 189 -24.42 14.18 25.27
N PRO A 190 -23.29 14.15 24.54
CA PRO A 190 -22.18 15.07 24.79
C PRO A 190 -22.53 16.49 24.31
N ARG A 191 -22.18 17.52 25.09
CA ARG A 191 -22.40 18.94 24.70
C ARG A 191 -21.62 19.36 23.46
N ASN A 192 -20.47 18.74 23.23
CA ASN A 192 -19.63 18.96 22.05
C ASN A 192 -19.19 17.59 21.50
N PRO A 193 -19.94 17.01 20.55
CA PRO A 193 -19.64 15.69 19.98
C PRO A 193 -18.40 15.70 19.08
N ALA A 194 -17.95 16.84 18.55
CA ALA A 194 -16.72 16.91 17.75
C ALA A 194 -15.49 16.42 18.52
N ARG A 195 -15.49 16.50 19.87
CA ARG A 195 -14.45 15.90 20.72
C ARG A 195 -14.30 14.39 20.57
N LEU A 196 -15.30 13.68 20.04
CA LEU A 196 -15.22 12.26 19.73
C LEU A 196 -14.42 11.98 18.44
N LEU A 197 -14.35 12.96 17.53
CA LEU A 197 -13.61 12.85 16.27
C LEU A 197 -12.11 13.05 16.49
N GLY A 198 -11.74 13.87 17.48
CA GLY A 198 -10.36 14.23 17.76
C GLY A 198 -9.79 15.12 16.65
N ASP A 199 -8.77 14.60 15.98
CA ASP A 199 -7.95 15.19 14.91
C ASP A 199 -8.38 14.78 13.48
N MET A 200 -9.41 13.94 13.37
CA MET A 200 -9.83 13.41 12.05
C MET A 200 -10.42 14.47 11.09
N PRO A 201 -11.20 15.47 11.52
CA PRO A 201 -11.74 16.48 10.60
C PRO A 201 -10.70 17.41 9.98
N GLU A 202 -9.57 17.60 10.67
CA GLU A 202 -8.44 18.40 10.21
C GLU A 202 -7.58 17.61 9.21
N ASN A 203 -7.33 16.33 9.51
CA ASN A 203 -6.47 15.46 8.71
C ASN A 203 -7.18 14.83 7.50
N TYR A 204 -8.50 14.62 7.56
CA TYR A 204 -9.26 13.84 6.58
C TYR A 204 -10.59 14.49 6.18
N THR A 205 -10.96 14.28 4.91
CA THR A 205 -12.27 14.63 4.36
C THR A 205 -13.36 13.70 4.90
N LEU A 206 -13.03 12.41 5.02
CA LEU A 206 -13.83 11.34 5.61
C LEU A 206 -12.89 10.37 6.33
N ALA A 207 -13.22 9.96 7.56
CA ALA A 207 -12.47 8.91 8.25
C ALA A 207 -13.38 8.00 9.07
N VAL A 208 -13.01 6.73 9.14
CA VAL A 208 -13.58 5.72 10.04
C VAL A 208 -12.46 5.16 10.90
N ARG A 209 -12.75 4.88 12.16
CA ARG A 209 -11.74 4.47 13.14
C ARG A 209 -12.00 3.03 13.65
N LEU A 210 -11.08 2.47 14.46
CA LEU A 210 -11.19 1.14 15.07
C LEU A 210 -10.46 0.98 16.44
N ASN A 211 -11.00 1.43 17.59
CA ASN A 211 -10.62 0.88 18.91
C ASN A 211 -10.71 -0.63 18.86
N VAL A 212 -9.70 -1.30 19.37
CA VAL A 212 -9.85 -2.73 19.68
C VAL A 212 -10.01 -2.91 21.20
N ASN A 213 -9.48 -1.96 21.99
CA ASN A 213 -9.62 -1.91 23.45
C ASN A 213 -11.03 -1.60 24.01
N ASN A 214 -11.96 -1.03 23.23
CA ASN A 214 -13.36 -0.81 23.67
C ASN A 214 -14.33 -1.91 23.20
N ILE A 215 -13.91 -2.81 22.30
CA ILE A 215 -14.69 -4.01 21.96
C ILE A 215 -14.68 -4.94 23.19
N PRO A 216 -15.80 -5.61 23.55
CA PRO A 216 -15.81 -6.65 24.58
C PRO A 216 -14.75 -7.73 24.31
N ALA A 217 -14.05 -8.18 25.36
CA ALA A 217 -12.94 -9.12 25.22
C ALA A 217 -13.41 -10.46 24.63
N GLU A 218 -14.62 -10.88 24.98
CA GLU A 218 -15.31 -12.07 24.50
C GLU A 218 -15.53 -12.02 22.98
N MET A 219 -15.87 -10.84 22.44
CA MET A 219 -16.04 -10.65 21.00
C MET A 219 -14.71 -10.67 20.25
N ARG A 220 -13.65 -10.07 20.82
CA ARG A 220 -12.29 -10.17 20.26
C ARG A 220 -11.80 -11.62 20.22
N GLN A 221 -11.94 -12.35 21.33
CA GLN A 221 -11.56 -13.76 21.43
C GLN A 221 -12.36 -14.63 20.46
N MET A 222 -13.65 -14.36 20.27
CA MET A 222 -14.48 -15.05 19.27
C MET A 222 -13.99 -14.78 17.84
N ALA A 223 -13.65 -13.53 17.50
CA ALA A 223 -13.11 -13.18 16.19
C ALA A 223 -11.75 -13.85 15.93
N VAL A 224 -10.83 -13.81 16.91
CA VAL A 224 -9.55 -14.53 16.87
C VAL A 224 -9.75 -16.03 16.65
N GLN A 225 -10.70 -16.66 17.36
CA GLN A 225 -10.98 -18.07 17.22
C GLN A 225 -11.54 -18.42 15.84
N GLN A 226 -12.40 -17.58 15.27
CA GLN A 226 -12.91 -17.77 13.90
C GLN A 226 -11.79 -17.65 12.85
N LEU A 227 -10.86 -16.70 13.02
CA LEU A 227 -9.70 -16.57 12.14
C LEU A 227 -8.75 -17.78 12.25
N ARG A 228 -8.52 -18.31 13.46
CA ARG A 228 -7.74 -19.56 13.65
C ARG A 228 -8.40 -20.77 12.97
N VAL A 229 -9.72 -20.93 13.09
CA VAL A 229 -10.46 -22.02 12.42
C VAL A 229 -10.37 -21.89 10.89
N GLY A 230 -10.64 -20.70 10.34
CA GLY A 230 -10.54 -20.46 8.90
C GLY A 230 -9.12 -20.67 8.35
N PHE A 231 -8.10 -20.35 9.15
CA PHE A 231 -6.71 -20.64 8.81
C PHE A 231 -6.41 -22.16 8.77
N GLU A 232 -6.82 -22.92 9.79
CA GLU A 232 -6.68 -24.39 9.80
C GLU A 232 -7.39 -25.06 8.61
N GLU A 233 -8.61 -24.61 8.29
CA GLU A 233 -9.38 -25.11 7.14
C GLU A 233 -8.68 -24.76 5.82
N GLY A 234 -8.15 -23.55 5.69
CA GLY A 234 -7.36 -23.10 4.54
C GLY A 234 -6.08 -23.91 4.31
N LEU A 235 -5.40 -24.36 5.38
CA LEU A 235 -4.27 -25.28 5.27
C LEU A 235 -4.72 -26.69 4.87
N ARG A 236 -5.78 -27.22 5.50
CA ARG A 236 -6.32 -28.57 5.19
C ARG A 236 -6.80 -28.70 3.73
N GLY A 237 -7.14 -27.60 3.08
CA GLY A 237 -7.53 -27.56 1.67
C GLY A 237 -6.38 -27.63 0.65
N GLN A 238 -5.11 -27.57 1.06
CA GLN A 238 -3.97 -27.54 0.13
C GLN A 238 -3.25 -28.90 0.01
N PRO A 239 -2.91 -29.35 -1.23
CA PRO A 239 -2.15 -30.58 -1.46
C PRO A 239 -0.65 -30.37 -1.24
N LEU A 240 -0.25 -30.14 0.02
CA LEU A 240 1.14 -29.97 0.44
C LEU A 240 1.77 -31.31 0.87
N ASP A 241 3.09 -31.44 0.72
CA ASP A 241 3.84 -32.52 1.39
C ASP A 241 4.04 -32.23 2.90
N GLU A 242 4.59 -33.19 3.65
CA GLU A 242 4.74 -33.08 5.12
C GLU A 242 5.66 -31.92 5.56
N GLN A 243 6.73 -31.62 4.80
CA GLN A 243 7.65 -30.53 5.11
C GLN A 243 7.03 -29.17 4.76
N GLN A 244 6.38 -29.08 3.59
CA GLN A 244 5.62 -27.91 3.18
C GLN A 244 4.45 -27.61 4.14
N ALA A 245 3.74 -28.65 4.60
CA ALA A 245 2.63 -28.53 5.53
C ALA A 245 3.08 -28.08 6.93
N GLN A 246 4.25 -28.52 7.41
CA GLN A 246 4.79 -28.03 8.68
C GLN A 246 5.25 -26.57 8.57
N LEU A 247 6.00 -26.21 7.53
CA LEU A 247 6.39 -24.81 7.26
C LEU A 247 5.17 -23.89 7.16
N ALA A 248 4.13 -24.32 6.45
CA ALA A 248 2.90 -23.55 6.29
C ALA A 248 2.13 -23.38 7.62
N ARG A 249 2.31 -24.29 8.59
CA ARG A 249 1.84 -24.10 9.97
C ARG A 249 2.73 -23.13 10.72
N ASP A 250 4.06 -23.29 10.71
CA ASP A 250 4.98 -22.45 11.49
C ASP A 250 4.89 -20.97 11.07
N MET A 251 4.85 -20.70 9.76
CA MET A 251 4.60 -19.36 9.20
C MET A 251 3.17 -18.88 9.50
N GLY A 252 2.21 -19.79 9.46
CA GLY A 252 0.80 -19.54 9.74
C GLY A 252 0.52 -19.13 11.18
N GLU A 253 1.13 -19.81 12.15
CA GLU A 253 1.07 -19.50 13.57
C GLU A 253 1.71 -18.14 13.83
N SER A 254 2.88 -17.85 13.23
CA SER A 254 3.54 -16.53 13.31
C SER A 254 2.67 -15.39 12.74
N TRP A 255 1.97 -15.62 11.64
CA TRP A 255 1.00 -14.67 11.06
C TRP A 255 -0.25 -14.52 11.93
N MET A 256 -0.77 -15.62 12.49
CA MET A 256 -1.90 -15.59 13.41
C MET A 256 -1.56 -14.92 14.75
N GLU A 257 -0.34 -15.06 15.27
CA GLU A 257 0.16 -14.33 16.45
C GLU A 257 0.21 -12.82 16.17
N SER A 258 0.69 -12.44 14.98
CA SER A 258 0.68 -11.04 14.52
C SER A 258 -0.74 -10.47 14.45
N ILE A 259 -1.72 -11.26 13.96
CA ILE A 259 -3.14 -10.90 14.00
C ILE A 259 -3.69 -10.81 15.43
N VAL A 260 -3.32 -11.72 16.32
CA VAL A 260 -3.76 -11.68 17.74
C VAL A 260 -3.23 -10.45 18.44
N SER A 261 -1.95 -10.09 18.26
CA SER A 261 -1.42 -8.84 18.80
C SER A 261 -2.11 -7.62 18.17
N LEU A 262 -2.38 -7.62 16.86
CA LEU A 262 -3.19 -6.57 16.23
C LEU A 262 -4.64 -6.49 16.77
N VAL A 263 -5.20 -7.57 17.32
CA VAL A 263 -6.55 -7.56 17.91
C VAL A 263 -6.53 -7.17 19.39
N ASP A 264 -5.61 -7.70 20.20
CA ASP A 264 -5.59 -7.45 21.65
C ASP A 264 -4.69 -6.28 22.08
N ASP A 265 -3.58 -6.01 21.39
CA ASP A 265 -2.64 -4.92 21.72
C ASP A 265 -2.92 -3.62 20.95
N SER A 266 -3.69 -3.63 19.86
CA SER A 266 -4.05 -2.40 19.16
C SER A 266 -4.90 -1.48 20.03
N GLN A 267 -4.49 -0.22 20.10
CA GLN A 267 -5.31 0.83 20.67
C GLN A 267 -6.32 1.31 19.64
N HIS A 268 -5.88 1.63 18.41
CA HIS A 268 -6.76 1.93 17.30
C HIS A 268 -6.21 1.55 15.92
N VAL A 269 -7.11 1.21 14.99
CA VAL A 269 -6.91 1.37 13.54
C VAL A 269 -7.60 2.68 13.09
N THR A 270 -7.23 3.24 11.95
CA THR A 270 -7.93 4.37 11.32
C THR A 270 -7.84 4.21 9.81
N ILE A 271 -8.96 4.37 9.10
CA ILE A 271 -9.04 4.46 7.65
C ILE A 271 -9.50 5.88 7.32
N GLY A 272 -8.58 6.72 6.86
CA GLY A 272 -8.81 8.12 6.56
C GLY A 272 -8.63 8.41 5.08
N TRP A 273 -9.56 9.13 4.47
CA TRP A 273 -9.48 9.62 3.10
C TRP A 273 -9.39 11.15 3.08
N GLN A 274 -8.40 11.67 2.37
CA GLN A 274 -8.14 13.10 2.24
C GLN A 274 -7.99 13.51 0.78
N VAL A 275 -8.56 14.66 0.46
CA VAL A 275 -8.27 15.43 -0.75
C VAL A 275 -7.39 16.62 -0.35
N ASP A 276 -6.30 16.81 -1.07
CA ASP A 276 -5.39 17.94 -0.93
C ASP A 276 -5.29 18.69 -2.25
N ALA A 277 -6.09 19.75 -2.36
CA ALA A 277 -6.11 20.63 -3.53
C ALA A 277 -4.88 21.55 -3.63
N GLN A 278 -4.06 21.69 -2.59
CA GLN A 278 -2.80 22.45 -2.64
C GLN A 278 -1.69 21.60 -3.24
N GLU A 279 -1.53 20.38 -2.73
CA GLU A 279 -0.59 19.39 -3.28
C GLU A 279 -1.11 18.67 -4.54
N LYS A 280 -2.28 19.07 -5.06
CA LYS A 280 -2.92 18.49 -6.26
C LYS A 280 -3.00 16.96 -6.19
N SER A 281 -3.43 16.41 -5.06
CA SER A 281 -3.44 14.96 -4.81
C SER A 281 -4.61 14.50 -3.93
N THR A 282 -4.79 13.19 -3.81
CA THR A 282 -5.65 12.56 -2.80
C THR A 282 -4.94 11.35 -2.21
N HIS A 283 -5.24 11.02 -0.94
CA HIS A 283 -4.67 9.85 -0.30
C HIS A 283 -5.66 9.11 0.60
N LEU A 284 -5.43 7.81 0.74
CA LEU A 284 -6.05 6.90 1.68
C LEU A 284 -4.98 6.45 2.68
N ASP A 285 -5.19 6.77 3.95
CA ASP A 285 -4.33 6.38 5.06
C ASP A 285 -4.97 5.22 5.84
N ILE A 286 -4.20 4.16 6.04
CA ILE A 286 -4.52 3.06 6.97
C ILE A 286 -3.53 3.11 8.13
N SER A 287 -3.93 3.74 9.23
CA SER A 287 -3.13 3.86 10.45
C SER A 287 -3.43 2.75 11.44
N VAL A 288 -2.40 2.24 12.13
CA VAL A 288 -2.52 1.42 13.35
C VAL A 288 -1.70 2.07 14.46
N THR A 289 -2.26 2.12 15.67
CA THR A 289 -1.61 2.62 16.89
C THR A 289 -1.85 1.63 18.03
N ALA A 290 -0.79 1.24 18.72
CA ALA A 290 -0.80 0.25 19.79
C ALA A 290 -1.05 0.85 21.19
N GLN A 291 -1.57 0.02 22.10
CA GLN A 291 -1.79 0.37 23.50
C GLN A 291 -0.44 0.59 24.20
N PRO A 292 -0.29 1.62 25.06
CA PRO A 292 0.98 1.86 25.75
C PRO A 292 1.46 0.64 26.54
N LYS A 293 2.75 0.29 26.36
CA LYS A 293 3.47 -0.80 27.05
C LYS A 293 3.15 -2.24 26.59
N THR A 294 2.47 -2.43 25.46
CA THR A 294 2.36 -3.75 24.81
C THR A 294 3.64 -4.10 24.03
N GLN A 295 3.73 -5.33 23.49
CA GLN A 295 4.81 -5.67 22.56
C GLN A 295 4.64 -4.91 21.23
N LEU A 296 3.42 -4.89 20.68
CA LEU A 296 3.08 -4.12 19.48
C LEU A 296 3.50 -2.65 19.57
N ALA A 297 3.39 -2.00 20.73
CA ALA A 297 3.80 -0.61 20.93
C ALA A 297 5.33 -0.42 20.97
N GLN A 298 6.10 -1.47 21.25
CA GLN A 298 7.55 -1.47 21.16
C GLN A 298 7.98 -1.70 19.70
N ASP A 299 7.40 -2.69 19.02
CA ASP A 299 7.70 -3.04 17.63
C ASP A 299 7.37 -1.87 16.68
N MET A 300 6.16 -1.30 16.82
CA MET A 300 5.75 -0.08 16.11
C MET A 300 6.60 1.15 16.49
N GLY A 301 7.31 1.12 17.62
CA GLY A 301 8.28 2.14 18.02
C GLY A 301 9.66 1.97 17.40
N GLN A 302 9.96 0.81 16.80
CA GLN A 302 11.16 0.57 16.00
C GLN A 302 10.98 1.06 14.56
N VAL A 303 9.74 1.07 14.05
CA VAL A 303 9.38 1.69 12.76
C VAL A 303 9.56 3.21 12.89
N ARG A 304 10.58 3.75 12.23
CA ARG A 304 10.95 5.17 12.26
C ARG A 304 11.66 5.58 10.97
N GLU A 305 11.67 6.88 10.69
CA GLU A 305 12.47 7.42 9.60
C GLU A 305 13.96 7.17 9.85
N SER A 306 14.72 6.86 8.80
CA SER A 306 16.16 6.56 8.92
C SER A 306 16.93 7.02 7.69
N SER A 307 18.26 7.13 7.80
CA SER A 307 19.14 7.40 6.66
C SER A 307 19.41 6.12 5.86
N SER A 308 19.36 6.24 4.53
CA SER A 308 19.63 5.14 3.59
C SER A 308 20.90 5.41 2.79
N ALA A 309 21.69 4.36 2.55
CA ALA A 309 22.80 4.41 1.58
C ALA A 309 22.32 4.39 0.11
N PHE A 310 21.02 4.22 -0.12
CA PHE A 310 20.39 4.03 -1.44
C PHE A 310 19.35 5.11 -1.76
N SER A 311 19.31 6.21 -1.00
CA SER A 311 18.38 7.34 -1.21
C SER A 311 18.41 7.93 -2.61
N GLY A 312 19.54 7.86 -3.33
CA GLY A 312 19.67 8.28 -4.73
C GLY A 312 18.73 7.57 -5.72
N VAL A 313 18.10 6.45 -5.34
CA VAL A 313 17.05 5.80 -6.18
C VAL A 313 15.73 6.57 -6.19
N LEU A 314 15.55 7.60 -5.34
CA LEU A 314 14.42 8.54 -5.39
C LEU A 314 14.55 9.52 -6.58
N HIS A 315 15.10 9.03 -7.69
CA HIS A 315 15.44 9.78 -8.89
C HIS A 315 14.19 10.42 -9.51
N PRO A 316 14.17 11.75 -9.78
CA PRO A 316 12.96 12.46 -10.17
C PRO A 316 12.40 12.00 -11.53
N GLY A 317 13.27 11.60 -12.47
CA GLY A 317 12.90 11.10 -13.79
C GLY A 317 12.75 9.57 -13.88
N ALA A 318 12.63 8.84 -12.76
CA ALA A 318 12.30 7.42 -12.82
C ALA A 318 10.80 7.22 -13.12
N ALA A 319 10.48 6.07 -13.74
CA ALA A 319 9.13 5.60 -14.00
C ALA A 319 8.57 4.74 -12.86
N ALA A 320 9.46 4.10 -12.10
CA ALA A 320 9.14 3.44 -10.84
C ALA A 320 10.31 3.58 -9.86
N GLY A 321 10.02 3.66 -8.57
CA GLY A 321 11.02 3.68 -7.51
C GLY A 321 10.55 2.92 -6.27
N MET A 322 11.49 2.29 -5.58
CA MET A 322 11.32 1.71 -4.25
C MET A 322 12.48 2.12 -3.35
N LEU A 323 12.21 2.38 -2.08
CA LEU A 323 13.21 2.59 -1.05
C LEU A 323 12.68 2.02 0.26
N VAL A 324 13.45 1.18 0.94
CA VAL A 324 13.10 0.62 2.25
C VAL A 324 14.31 0.80 3.15
N ALA A 325 14.12 1.43 4.31
CA ALA A 325 15.17 1.79 5.26
C ALA A 325 14.64 1.64 6.69
N SER A 326 14.75 0.42 7.23
CA SER A 326 14.14 -0.01 8.50
C SER A 326 15.05 -0.98 9.26
N PRO A 327 15.00 -1.04 10.61
CA PRO A 327 15.44 -2.24 11.30
C PRO A 327 14.58 -3.45 10.90
N TYR A 328 15.12 -4.66 11.06
CA TYR A 328 14.31 -5.87 11.21
C TYR A 328 13.88 -6.04 12.67
N THR A 329 12.70 -6.60 12.92
CA THR A 329 12.34 -7.09 14.26
C THR A 329 12.99 -8.46 14.53
N GLU A 330 13.07 -8.87 15.80
CA GLU A 330 13.54 -10.22 16.17
C GLU A 330 12.70 -11.33 15.51
N SER A 331 11.42 -11.07 15.26
CA SER A 331 10.51 -11.98 14.57
C SER A 331 10.86 -12.09 13.08
N ASP A 332 11.13 -10.98 12.40
CA ASP A 332 11.50 -10.97 10.98
C ASP A 332 12.83 -11.70 10.75
N ILE A 333 13.82 -11.49 11.63
CA ILE A 333 15.10 -12.21 11.60
C ILE A 333 14.84 -13.71 11.73
N LYS A 334 14.13 -14.14 12.78
CA LYS A 334 13.82 -15.57 13.02
C LYS A 334 13.10 -16.22 11.84
N GLN A 335 12.08 -15.56 11.29
CA GLN A 335 11.30 -16.06 10.15
C GLN A 335 12.14 -16.13 8.87
N THR A 336 12.91 -15.08 8.56
CA THR A 336 13.73 -15.02 7.34
C THR A 336 14.87 -16.03 7.39
N LEU A 337 15.49 -16.24 8.55
CA LEU A 337 16.49 -17.30 8.74
C LEU A 337 15.91 -18.70 8.53
N ALA A 338 14.69 -18.98 9.02
CA ALA A 338 14.02 -20.26 8.74
C ALA A 338 13.78 -20.49 7.24
N LEU A 339 13.42 -19.43 6.49
CA LEU A 339 13.29 -19.48 5.03
C LEU A 339 14.64 -19.68 4.32
N ILE A 340 15.74 -19.10 4.83
CA ILE A 340 17.09 -19.30 4.29
C ILE A 340 17.57 -20.75 4.49
N GLU A 341 17.37 -21.34 5.67
CA GLU A 341 17.78 -22.75 5.90
C GLU A 341 16.90 -23.75 5.13
N LEU A 342 15.62 -23.43 4.89
CA LEU A 342 14.76 -24.18 3.95
C LEU A 342 15.30 -24.08 2.51
N ALA A 343 15.60 -22.86 2.05
CA ALA A 343 16.16 -22.63 0.72
C ALA A 343 17.50 -23.35 0.54
N ARG A 344 18.33 -23.41 1.59
CA ARG A 344 19.55 -24.23 1.63
C ARG A 344 19.24 -25.71 1.45
N ALA A 345 18.31 -26.27 2.22
CA ALA A 345 17.97 -27.69 2.15
C ALA A 345 17.51 -28.11 0.74
N GLU A 346 16.61 -27.33 0.12
CA GLU A 346 16.13 -27.64 -1.24
C GLU A 346 17.20 -27.37 -2.31
N ALA A 347 18.01 -26.32 -2.17
CA ALA A 347 19.09 -26.03 -3.12
C ALA A 347 20.16 -27.13 -3.11
N MET A 348 20.60 -27.60 -1.93
CA MET A 348 21.59 -28.68 -1.84
C MET A 348 21.06 -30.00 -2.43
N LYS A 349 19.80 -30.34 -2.12
CA LYS A 349 19.08 -31.48 -2.71
C LYS A 349 18.96 -31.35 -4.24
N GLY A 350 18.69 -30.15 -4.76
CA GLY A 350 18.66 -29.85 -6.18
C GLY A 350 20.02 -30.06 -6.86
N LEU A 351 21.10 -29.59 -6.24
CA LEU A 351 22.47 -29.77 -6.73
C LEU A 351 22.94 -31.23 -6.70
N ASP A 352 22.54 -32.01 -5.69
CA ASP A 352 22.81 -33.46 -5.67
C ASP A 352 22.09 -34.20 -6.80
N ALA A 353 20.84 -33.79 -7.10
CA ALA A 353 20.01 -34.36 -8.16
C ALA A 353 20.35 -33.87 -9.58
N ASP A 354 21.14 -32.80 -9.73
CA ASP A 354 21.47 -32.21 -11.04
C ASP A 354 22.31 -33.16 -11.91
N GLN A 355 21.87 -33.36 -13.15
CA GLN A 355 22.52 -34.22 -14.15
C GLN A 355 23.57 -33.46 -14.99
N GLY A 356 23.52 -32.12 -15.00
CA GLY A 356 24.55 -31.26 -15.58
C GLY A 356 25.80 -31.14 -14.70
N LEU A 357 25.71 -31.52 -13.43
CA LEU A 357 26.85 -31.73 -12.54
C LEU A 357 27.32 -33.18 -12.72
N THR A 358 28.34 -33.37 -13.56
CA THR A 358 28.74 -34.70 -14.06
C THR A 358 29.71 -35.40 -13.14
N SER A 359 30.56 -34.67 -12.41
CA SER A 359 31.51 -35.23 -11.44
C SER A 359 31.13 -34.93 -9.97
N PRO A 360 31.71 -35.64 -8.99
CA PRO A 360 31.58 -35.29 -7.57
C PRO A 360 32.17 -33.90 -7.26
N GLU A 361 33.34 -33.59 -7.82
CA GLU A 361 34.03 -32.31 -7.61
C GLU A 361 33.20 -31.13 -8.12
N GLU A 362 32.51 -31.29 -9.25
CA GLU A 362 31.60 -30.28 -9.78
C GLU A 362 30.37 -30.04 -8.87
N ARG A 363 29.86 -31.09 -8.20
CA ARG A 363 28.80 -30.94 -7.20
C ARG A 363 29.29 -30.18 -5.98
N GLU A 364 30.44 -30.55 -5.44
CA GLU A 364 30.97 -29.91 -4.21
C GLU A 364 31.36 -28.44 -4.45
N VAL A 365 31.89 -28.09 -5.63
CA VAL A 365 32.10 -26.67 -6.01
C VAL A 365 30.77 -25.91 -6.10
N ALA A 366 29.76 -26.46 -6.76
CA ALA A 366 28.45 -25.81 -6.86
C ALA A 366 27.77 -25.65 -5.48
N LYS A 367 27.85 -26.67 -4.61
CA LYS A 367 27.36 -26.62 -3.22
C LYS A 367 28.09 -25.57 -2.40
N LYS A 368 29.42 -25.49 -2.51
CA LYS A 368 30.20 -24.45 -1.83
C LYS A 368 29.72 -23.05 -2.23
N ILE A 369 29.66 -22.76 -3.52
CA ILE A 369 29.25 -21.44 -4.04
C ILE A 369 27.85 -21.06 -3.54
N VAL A 370 26.88 -21.99 -3.59
CA VAL A 370 25.52 -21.75 -3.09
C VAL A 370 25.48 -21.62 -1.57
N GLY A 371 26.30 -22.39 -0.84
CA GLY A 371 26.47 -22.28 0.61
C GLY A 371 27.01 -20.93 1.04
N ASP A 372 28.09 -20.46 0.41
CA ASP A 372 28.72 -19.16 0.69
C ASP A 372 27.74 -17.98 0.48
N LEU A 373 26.89 -18.05 -0.56
CA LEU A 373 25.85 -17.05 -0.83
C LEU A 373 24.74 -17.07 0.23
N LEU A 374 24.31 -18.25 0.67
CA LEU A 374 23.27 -18.40 1.71
C LEU A 374 23.80 -18.02 3.10
N ASP A 375 25.08 -18.26 3.37
CA ASP A 375 25.76 -17.82 4.59
C ASP A 375 25.91 -16.29 4.63
N LEU A 376 26.27 -15.67 3.51
CA LEU A 376 26.28 -14.21 3.39
C LEU A 376 24.87 -13.60 3.53
N ALA A 377 23.85 -14.22 2.94
CA ALA A 377 22.46 -13.79 3.09
C ALA A 377 22.02 -13.86 4.56
N LYS A 378 22.37 -14.94 5.26
CA LYS A 378 22.16 -15.12 6.69
C LYS A 378 22.85 -14.03 7.53
N GLU A 379 24.14 -13.82 7.33
CA GLU A 379 24.92 -12.76 7.99
C GLU A 379 24.32 -11.35 7.75
N THR A 380 23.76 -11.11 6.55
CA THR A 380 23.11 -9.86 6.18
C THR A 380 21.79 -9.65 6.93
N ILE A 381 21.00 -10.70 7.13
CA ILE A 381 19.77 -10.67 7.96
C ILE A 381 20.11 -10.55 9.45
N GLU A 382 21.11 -11.27 9.94
CA GLU A 382 21.58 -11.24 11.33
C GLU A 382 22.16 -9.87 11.74
N ALA A 383 22.57 -9.04 10.76
CA ALA A 383 22.94 -7.64 11.00
C ALA A 383 21.74 -6.71 11.36
N GLY A 384 20.50 -7.19 11.25
CA GLY A 384 19.30 -6.53 11.80
C GLY A 384 18.85 -5.24 11.09
N LYS A 385 19.40 -4.93 9.91
CA LYS A 385 19.06 -3.74 9.12
C LYS A 385 18.61 -4.13 7.71
N MET A 386 17.44 -3.64 7.30
CA MET A 386 16.94 -3.67 5.93
C MET A 386 17.10 -2.28 5.31
N ASP A 387 18.02 -2.15 4.35
CA ASP A 387 18.29 -0.92 3.62
C ASP A 387 18.55 -1.26 2.16
N LEU A 388 17.57 -0.98 1.33
CA LEU A 388 17.57 -1.30 -0.10
C LEU A 388 16.81 -0.25 -0.89
N GLY A 389 17.25 -0.05 -2.12
CA GLY A 389 16.67 0.89 -3.06
C GLY A 389 16.60 0.31 -4.45
N GLY A 390 15.66 0.79 -5.26
CA GLY A 390 15.58 0.45 -6.66
C GLY A 390 14.86 1.52 -7.47
N CYS A 391 15.30 1.74 -8.71
CA CYS A 391 14.59 2.60 -9.65
C CYS A 391 14.63 2.02 -11.06
N LEU A 392 13.56 2.30 -11.81
CA LEU A 392 13.42 2.00 -13.22
C LEU A 392 13.31 3.34 -13.95
N VAL A 393 14.32 3.72 -14.71
CA VAL A 393 14.27 4.87 -15.62
C VAL A 393 13.84 4.37 -17.00
N LEU A 394 12.78 4.99 -17.52
CA LEU A 394 12.29 4.74 -18.88
C LEU A 394 12.42 6.04 -19.68
N MET A 395 13.15 5.96 -20.79
CA MET A 395 13.39 7.05 -21.73
C MET A 395 12.94 6.60 -23.12
N PRO A 396 12.70 7.51 -24.08
CA PRO A 396 12.36 7.11 -25.44
C PRO A 396 13.36 6.09 -26.01
N GLU A 397 12.84 4.93 -26.40
CA GLU A 397 13.59 3.79 -26.91
C GLU A 397 14.66 3.21 -25.97
N ALA A 398 14.60 3.47 -24.66
CA ALA A 398 15.66 3.10 -23.71
C ALA A 398 15.11 2.74 -22.32
N LEU A 399 15.66 1.67 -21.74
CA LEU A 399 15.38 1.24 -20.38
C LEU A 399 16.69 1.18 -19.59
N THR A 400 16.68 1.69 -18.36
CA THR A 400 17.75 1.50 -17.38
C THR A 400 17.12 1.15 -16.04
N ALA A 401 17.51 0.03 -15.44
CA ALA A 401 17.06 -0.36 -14.11
C ALA A 401 18.28 -0.47 -13.18
N VAL A 402 18.14 0.06 -11.96
CA VAL A 402 19.17 -0.05 -10.92
C VAL A 402 18.54 -0.51 -9.62
N LEU A 403 19.17 -1.49 -8.98
CA LEU A 403 18.89 -1.95 -7.62
C LEU A 403 20.15 -1.75 -6.77
N GLY A 404 19.97 -1.48 -5.48
CA GLY A 404 21.02 -1.40 -4.48
C GLY A 404 20.53 -1.95 -3.14
N GLY A 405 21.42 -2.56 -2.36
CA GLY A 405 21.08 -3.12 -1.06
C GLY A 405 22.26 -3.28 -0.14
N PHE A 406 22.00 -3.18 1.16
CA PHE A 406 22.94 -3.52 2.22
C PHE A 406 23.29 -5.02 2.18
N VAL A 407 24.56 -5.32 2.41
CA VAL A 407 25.09 -6.68 2.63
C VAL A 407 26.10 -6.65 3.77
N SER A 408 26.21 -7.74 4.53
CA SER A 408 27.19 -7.85 5.63
C SER A 408 28.64 -7.73 5.16
N ASP A 409 28.98 -8.31 4.01
CA ASP A 409 30.30 -8.23 3.37
C ASP A 409 30.18 -8.28 1.83
N GLY A 410 30.34 -7.12 1.19
CA GLY A 410 30.33 -7.00 -0.27
C GLY A 410 31.60 -7.51 -0.96
N ASN A 411 32.71 -7.67 -0.23
CA ASN A 411 33.95 -8.27 -0.76
C ASN A 411 33.82 -9.80 -0.84
N LYS A 412 33.24 -10.43 0.19
CA LYS A 412 32.83 -11.84 0.18
C LYS A 412 31.89 -12.11 -1.00
N LEU A 413 30.88 -11.26 -1.20
CA LEU A 413 30.00 -11.36 -2.38
C LEU A 413 30.76 -11.27 -3.70
N ALA A 414 31.65 -10.29 -3.86
CA ALA A 414 32.45 -10.12 -5.07
C ALA A 414 33.32 -11.36 -5.37
N ALA A 415 33.88 -12.00 -4.34
CA ALA A 415 34.66 -13.23 -4.47
C ALA A 415 33.80 -14.43 -4.86
N THR A 416 32.66 -14.66 -4.20
CA THR A 416 31.76 -15.78 -4.52
C THR A 416 31.14 -15.64 -5.91
N VAL A 417 30.85 -14.41 -6.38
CA VAL A 417 30.40 -14.16 -7.77
C VAL A 417 31.52 -14.41 -8.80
N GLN A 418 32.79 -14.13 -8.47
CA GLN A 418 33.93 -14.52 -9.31
C GLN A 418 34.11 -16.04 -9.39
N GLU A 419 33.93 -16.76 -8.28
CA GLU A 419 33.98 -18.23 -8.23
C GLU A 419 32.83 -18.85 -9.05
N LEU A 420 31.61 -18.33 -8.90
CA LEU A 420 30.44 -18.71 -9.71
C LEU A 420 30.69 -18.48 -11.21
N HIS A 421 31.31 -17.37 -11.59
CA HIS A 421 31.62 -17.07 -12.99
C HIS A 421 32.69 -18.00 -13.58
N ALA A 422 33.73 -18.28 -12.80
CA ALA A 422 34.78 -19.23 -13.17
C ALA A 422 34.20 -20.64 -13.36
N PHE A 423 33.31 -21.07 -12.47
CA PHE A 423 32.61 -22.35 -12.58
C PHE A 423 31.64 -22.41 -13.77
N ALA A 424 30.81 -21.37 -13.97
CA ALA A 424 29.91 -21.31 -15.12
C ALA A 424 30.66 -21.41 -16.46
N LYS A 425 31.86 -20.81 -16.56
CA LYS A 425 32.73 -20.92 -17.74
C LYS A 425 33.29 -22.31 -18.02
N THR A 426 33.40 -23.22 -17.05
CA THR A 426 33.75 -24.62 -17.34
C THR A 426 32.56 -25.41 -17.87
N LYS A 427 31.34 -24.98 -17.54
CA LYS A 427 30.07 -25.60 -17.95
C LYS A 427 29.59 -25.15 -19.33
N ASP A 428 29.68 -23.86 -19.64
CA ASP A 428 29.26 -23.33 -20.94
C ASP A 428 30.25 -22.26 -21.45
N ALA A 429 30.87 -22.54 -22.60
CA ALA A 429 31.73 -21.59 -23.30
C ALA A 429 30.98 -20.33 -23.81
N ARG A 430 29.64 -20.33 -23.77
CA ARG A 430 28.78 -19.17 -24.08
C ARG A 430 28.55 -18.26 -22.86
N THR A 431 28.99 -18.64 -21.66
CA THR A 431 28.89 -17.79 -20.46
C THR A 431 29.51 -16.41 -20.74
N PRO A 432 28.75 -15.30 -20.61
CA PRO A 432 29.23 -13.96 -20.94
C PRO A 432 30.53 -13.61 -20.21
N ASN A 433 31.43 -12.89 -20.87
CA ASN A 433 32.63 -12.38 -20.19
C ASN A 433 32.23 -11.24 -19.23
N VAL A 434 32.56 -11.40 -17.96
CA VAL A 434 32.55 -10.35 -16.94
C VAL A 434 33.96 -9.78 -16.83
N ASN A 435 34.07 -8.45 -16.87
CA ASN A 435 35.27 -7.69 -16.56
C ASN A 435 35.20 -7.26 -15.09
N PHE A 436 35.79 -8.06 -14.21
CA PHE A 436 35.83 -7.78 -12.77
C PHE A 436 36.79 -6.64 -12.46
N ASN A 437 36.42 -5.76 -11.53
CA ASN A 437 37.20 -4.58 -11.13
C ASN A 437 37.48 -3.61 -12.30
N ALA A 438 36.47 -3.41 -13.16
CA ALA A 438 36.52 -2.56 -14.34
C ALA A 438 36.72 -1.06 -14.01
N ALA A 439 36.16 -0.62 -12.88
CA ALA A 439 36.26 0.73 -12.36
C ALA A 439 35.96 0.76 -10.85
N THR A 440 36.18 1.90 -10.20
CA THR A 440 35.79 2.15 -8.80
C THR A 440 35.24 3.56 -8.68
N HIS A 441 34.11 3.74 -7.97
CA HIS A 441 33.51 5.04 -7.66
C HIS A 441 33.07 5.10 -6.20
N ARG A 442 33.46 6.14 -5.46
CA ARG A 442 33.21 6.31 -4.01
C ARG A 442 33.40 5.05 -3.13
N GLY A 443 34.37 4.20 -3.47
CA GLY A 443 34.64 2.94 -2.75
C GLY A 443 33.81 1.73 -3.19
N VAL A 444 32.83 1.91 -4.09
CA VAL A 444 32.13 0.82 -4.78
C VAL A 444 32.95 0.42 -6.01
N THR A 445 33.32 -0.85 -6.10
CA THR A 445 34.02 -1.43 -7.26
C THR A 445 33.01 -1.98 -8.26
N PHE A 446 33.17 -1.65 -9.54
CA PHE A 446 32.28 -2.07 -10.62
C PHE A 446 32.84 -3.27 -11.38
N HIS A 447 31.98 -4.25 -11.63
CA HIS A 447 32.23 -5.43 -12.46
C HIS A 447 31.26 -5.39 -13.64
N THR A 448 31.76 -5.29 -14.87
CA THR A 448 30.93 -5.00 -16.05
C THR A 448 30.79 -6.21 -16.97
N ALA A 449 29.61 -6.42 -17.54
CA ALA A 449 29.34 -7.47 -18.51
C ALA A 449 28.54 -6.92 -19.69
N SER A 450 28.76 -7.51 -20.86
CA SER A 450 27.97 -7.24 -22.07
C SER A 450 27.26 -8.53 -22.47
N ILE A 451 25.97 -8.63 -22.17
CA ILE A 451 25.18 -9.84 -22.38
C ILE A 451 24.51 -9.76 -23.76
N PRO A 452 24.86 -10.62 -24.73
CA PRO A 452 24.15 -10.67 -26.01
C PRO A 452 22.72 -11.17 -25.79
N LEU A 453 21.74 -10.49 -26.37
CA LEU A 453 20.35 -10.96 -26.32
C LEU A 453 20.17 -12.16 -27.26
N PRO A 454 19.25 -13.11 -26.94
CA PRO A 454 18.95 -14.27 -27.78
C PRO A 454 18.65 -13.90 -29.24
N SER A 455 18.94 -14.80 -30.18
CA SER A 455 18.73 -14.58 -31.62
C SER A 455 17.26 -14.47 -32.03
N ASP A 456 16.36 -15.00 -31.21
CA ASP A 456 14.91 -14.95 -31.29
C ASP A 456 14.28 -13.83 -30.43
N ALA A 457 15.07 -13.10 -29.63
CA ALA A 457 14.58 -11.97 -28.85
C ALA A 457 13.86 -10.93 -29.73
N ASP A 458 12.84 -10.27 -29.18
CA ASP A 458 12.04 -9.32 -29.94
C ASP A 458 12.82 -8.06 -30.37
N ALA A 459 12.38 -7.42 -31.45
CA ALA A 459 12.96 -6.18 -31.96
C ALA A 459 12.89 -5.04 -30.93
N ILE A 460 11.78 -4.89 -30.19
CA ILE A 460 11.62 -3.89 -29.14
C ILE A 460 12.54 -4.22 -27.96
N ALA A 461 12.65 -5.49 -27.56
CA ALA A 461 13.56 -5.90 -26.49
C ALA A 461 15.02 -5.50 -26.78
N ARG A 462 15.50 -5.77 -28.01
CA ARG A 462 16.84 -5.30 -28.46
C ARG A 462 16.94 -3.78 -28.53
N LYS A 463 15.87 -3.10 -28.96
CA LYS A 463 15.80 -1.64 -29.07
C LYS A 463 15.99 -0.98 -27.71
N VAL A 464 15.29 -1.45 -26.66
CA VAL A 464 15.21 -0.76 -25.36
C VAL A 464 16.31 -1.17 -24.37
N LEU A 465 16.68 -2.46 -24.32
CA LEU A 465 17.75 -2.96 -23.43
C LEU A 465 19.16 -2.73 -24.02
N GLY A 466 19.25 -2.50 -25.33
CA GLY A 466 20.50 -2.60 -26.09
C GLY A 466 20.80 -4.03 -26.52
N ASN A 467 21.69 -4.20 -27.51
CA ASN A 467 22.22 -5.50 -27.89
C ASN A 467 23.70 -5.37 -28.31
N PRO A 468 24.67 -5.83 -27.50
CA PRO A 468 24.48 -6.46 -26.19
C PRO A 468 23.85 -5.51 -25.16
N MET A 469 23.19 -6.08 -24.15
CA MET A 469 22.72 -5.38 -22.97
C MET A 469 23.91 -5.14 -22.01
N GLU A 470 24.06 -3.93 -21.51
CA GLU A 470 25.03 -3.60 -20.46
C GLU A 470 24.50 -4.11 -19.11
N VAL A 471 25.38 -4.69 -18.31
CA VAL A 471 25.13 -5.05 -16.90
C VAL A 471 26.33 -4.63 -16.07
N VAL A 472 26.08 -3.98 -14.93
CA VAL A 472 27.10 -3.53 -13.98
C VAL A 472 26.72 -4.02 -12.59
N ILE A 473 27.61 -4.78 -11.96
CA ILE A 473 27.51 -5.16 -10.55
C ILE A 473 28.45 -4.23 -9.78
N GLY A 474 27.93 -3.50 -8.81
CA GLY A 474 28.73 -2.70 -7.87
C GLY A 474 28.89 -3.42 -6.54
N THR A 475 30.10 -3.47 -5.98
CA THR A 475 30.37 -4.00 -4.64
C THR A 475 31.22 -3.02 -3.84
N GLY A 476 30.66 -2.48 -2.76
CA GLY A 476 31.39 -1.77 -1.71
C GLY A 476 31.63 -2.67 -0.48
N GLU A 477 32.07 -2.09 0.63
CA GLU A 477 32.32 -2.84 1.87
C GLU A 477 31.07 -3.53 2.42
N THR A 478 29.95 -2.79 2.52
CA THR A 478 28.65 -3.25 3.06
C THR A 478 27.48 -2.99 2.11
N SER A 479 27.75 -2.88 0.81
CA SER A 479 26.73 -2.56 -0.21
C SER A 479 26.95 -3.34 -1.50
N VAL A 480 25.85 -3.81 -2.09
CA VAL A 480 25.79 -4.34 -3.45
C VAL A 480 24.87 -3.47 -4.31
N TYR A 481 25.19 -3.37 -5.59
CA TYR A 481 24.37 -2.74 -6.61
C TYR A 481 24.29 -3.60 -7.86
N LEU A 482 23.18 -3.54 -8.58
CA LEU A 482 22.97 -4.13 -9.89
C LEU A 482 22.31 -3.09 -10.80
N ALA A 483 23.00 -2.67 -11.85
CA ALA A 483 22.45 -1.85 -12.92
C ALA A 483 22.40 -2.63 -14.24
N LEU A 484 21.35 -2.43 -15.02
CA LEU A 484 21.16 -3.07 -16.33
C LEU A 484 20.43 -2.17 -17.33
N GLY A 485 20.63 -2.43 -18.61
CA GLY A 485 19.99 -1.69 -19.71
C GLY A 485 20.98 -0.75 -20.41
N LYS A 486 20.53 0.41 -20.88
CA LYS A 486 21.42 1.43 -21.48
C LYS A 486 22.00 2.35 -20.40
N ASP A 487 23.23 2.85 -20.62
CA ASP A 487 23.93 3.77 -19.70
C ASP A 487 24.01 3.25 -18.25
N ALA A 488 24.09 1.94 -18.05
CA ALA A 488 23.88 1.33 -16.73
C ALA A 488 24.94 1.78 -15.72
N GLN A 489 26.21 1.88 -16.13
CA GLN A 489 27.28 2.42 -15.28
C GLN A 489 27.08 3.91 -14.95
N ARG A 490 26.55 4.71 -15.89
CA ARG A 490 26.32 6.15 -15.69
C ARG A 490 25.21 6.39 -14.67
N MET A 491 24.11 5.66 -14.79
CA MET A 491 22.98 5.72 -13.86
C MET A 491 23.40 5.25 -12.45
N LEU A 492 24.24 4.21 -12.36
CA LEU A 492 24.75 3.73 -11.08
C LEU A 492 25.67 4.76 -10.38
N VAL A 493 26.54 5.44 -11.14
CA VAL A 493 27.35 6.56 -10.64
C VAL A 493 26.46 7.69 -10.10
N GLU A 494 25.46 8.11 -10.88
CA GLU A 494 24.50 9.17 -10.52
C GLU A 494 23.73 8.84 -9.23
N ILE A 495 23.31 7.59 -9.05
CA ILE A 495 22.64 7.13 -7.81
C ILE A 495 23.61 7.13 -6.62
N ILE A 496 24.84 6.65 -6.79
CA ILE A 496 25.86 6.61 -5.71
C ILE A 496 26.26 8.03 -5.28
N ASP A 497 26.42 8.97 -6.21
CA ASP A 497 26.66 10.37 -5.90
C ASP A 497 25.46 10.99 -5.18
N THR A 498 24.24 10.81 -5.69
CA THR A 498 23.01 11.35 -5.08
C THR A 498 22.78 10.79 -3.67
N SER A 499 22.97 9.49 -3.45
CA SER A 499 22.91 8.87 -2.11
C SER A 499 23.91 9.50 -1.14
N ALA A 500 25.15 9.77 -1.60
CA ALA A 500 26.18 10.36 -0.77
C ALA A 500 25.92 11.84 -0.45
N GLU A 501 25.23 12.57 -1.33
CA GLU A 501 24.75 13.94 -1.07
C GLU A 501 23.53 13.96 -0.14
N GLN A 502 22.71 12.91 -0.14
CA GLN A 502 21.52 12.76 0.69
C GLN A 502 21.74 11.94 1.98
N ALA A 503 22.98 11.63 2.36
CA ALA A 503 23.29 10.69 3.44
C ALA A 503 22.72 11.07 4.83
N ASP A 504 22.61 12.37 5.12
CA ASP A 504 21.99 12.89 6.36
C ASP A 504 20.46 13.07 6.27
N THR A 505 19.85 12.76 5.11
CA THR A 505 18.40 12.87 4.89
C THR A 505 17.69 11.65 5.46
N LEU A 506 16.80 11.87 6.43
CA LEU A 506 15.89 10.83 6.90
C LEU A 506 14.82 10.57 5.85
N VAL A 507 14.57 9.30 5.54
CA VAL A 507 13.49 8.85 4.66
C VAL A 507 12.46 8.02 5.44
N PRO A 508 11.18 8.02 5.03
CA PRO A 508 10.18 7.11 5.57
C PRO A 508 10.62 5.62 5.46
N PRO A 509 10.28 4.77 6.44
CA PRO A 509 10.70 3.36 6.50
C PRO A 509 10.51 2.55 5.22
N SER A 510 9.47 2.86 4.43
CA SER A 510 9.23 2.26 3.13
C SER A 510 8.49 3.24 2.21
N GLN A 511 8.94 3.32 0.96
CA GLN A 511 8.36 4.08 -0.13
C GLN A 511 8.35 3.21 -1.40
N LEU A 512 7.22 3.16 -2.10
CA LEU A 512 7.07 2.53 -3.41
C LEU A 512 6.23 3.45 -4.29
N TRP A 513 6.66 3.74 -5.51
CA TRP A 513 5.92 4.62 -6.42
C TRP A 513 6.11 4.27 -7.89
N ILE A 514 5.14 4.68 -8.71
CA ILE A 514 5.17 4.67 -10.17
C ILE A 514 4.72 6.03 -10.71
N ALA A 515 5.28 6.47 -11.84
CA ALA A 515 4.95 7.73 -12.52
C ALA A 515 4.43 7.43 -13.93
N LEU A 516 3.23 7.92 -14.27
CA LEU A 516 2.56 7.51 -15.51
C LEU A 516 3.17 8.12 -16.79
N THR A 517 3.71 9.33 -16.74
CA THR A 517 4.26 10.04 -17.90
C THR A 517 5.45 9.29 -18.53
N PRO A 518 6.55 8.98 -17.82
CA PRO A 518 7.69 8.26 -18.42
C PRO A 518 7.31 6.84 -18.88
N ILE A 519 6.32 6.18 -18.25
CA ILE A 519 5.78 4.91 -18.73
C ILE A 519 5.11 5.10 -20.10
N LEU A 520 4.20 6.07 -20.24
CA LEU A 520 3.49 6.29 -21.50
C LEU A 520 4.41 6.86 -22.59
N GLU A 521 5.40 7.70 -22.26
CA GLU A 521 6.39 8.21 -23.22
C GLU A 521 7.27 7.09 -23.77
N PHE A 522 7.68 6.15 -22.90
CA PHE A 522 8.38 4.95 -23.32
C PHE A 522 7.52 4.09 -24.25
N VAL A 523 6.26 3.81 -23.91
CA VAL A 523 5.38 3.00 -24.79
C VAL A 523 5.14 3.72 -26.13
N ALA A 524 4.92 5.03 -26.14
CA ALA A 524 4.76 5.82 -27.36
C ALA A 524 6.03 5.86 -28.25
N SER A 525 7.20 5.53 -27.71
CA SER A 525 8.46 5.40 -28.48
C SER A 525 8.67 4.02 -29.11
N VAL A 526 7.80 3.05 -28.81
CA VAL A 526 7.88 1.67 -29.34
C VAL A 526 6.60 1.20 -30.05
N ASP A 527 5.44 1.81 -29.75
CA ASP A 527 4.15 1.60 -30.44
C ASP A 527 3.50 2.96 -30.79
N ASP A 528 3.12 3.18 -32.05
CA ASP A 528 2.61 4.47 -32.56
C ASP A 528 1.11 4.67 -32.23
N ASN A 529 0.74 4.45 -30.97
CA ASN A 529 -0.66 4.40 -30.56
C ASN A 529 -1.26 5.82 -30.40
N PRO A 530 -2.33 6.18 -31.13
CA PRO A 530 -2.95 7.51 -31.03
C PRO A 530 -3.62 7.75 -29.66
N VAL A 531 -4.10 6.71 -28.99
CA VAL A 531 -4.70 6.83 -27.64
C VAL A 531 -3.63 7.22 -26.63
N ILE A 532 -2.47 6.55 -26.66
CA ILE A 532 -1.34 6.85 -25.76
C ILE A 532 -0.83 8.27 -25.98
N ARG A 533 -0.79 8.75 -27.23
CA ARG A 533 -0.47 10.15 -27.53
C ARG A 533 -1.50 11.15 -26.96
N SER A 534 -2.78 10.81 -26.93
CA SER A 534 -3.82 11.63 -26.29
C SER A 534 -3.60 11.71 -24.78
N LEU A 535 -3.48 10.56 -24.12
CA LEU A 535 -3.25 10.44 -22.67
C LEU A 535 -1.96 11.17 -22.22
N LEU A 536 -0.91 11.14 -23.05
CA LEU A 536 0.32 11.91 -22.81
C LEU A 536 0.14 13.44 -22.90
N MET A 537 -0.74 13.94 -23.78
CA MET A 537 -1.04 15.37 -23.82
C MET A 537 -1.81 15.80 -22.57
N THR A 538 -2.71 14.95 -22.06
CA THR A 538 -3.42 15.17 -20.80
C THR A 538 -2.47 15.18 -19.60
N LEU A 539 -1.61 14.16 -19.42
CA LEU A 539 -0.66 14.12 -18.30
C LEU A 539 0.34 15.28 -18.32
N LYS A 540 0.77 15.74 -19.50
CA LYS A 540 1.68 16.89 -19.61
C LYS A 540 1.05 18.22 -19.17
N ALA A 541 -0.28 18.28 -19.03
CA ALA A 541 -0.97 19.41 -18.41
C ALA A 541 -0.98 19.39 -16.87
N THR A 542 -0.58 18.29 -16.22
CA THR A 542 -0.60 18.16 -14.74
C THR A 542 0.76 18.42 -14.07
N GLU A 543 1.71 19.04 -14.78
CA GLU A 543 2.97 19.56 -14.21
C GLU A 543 3.85 18.52 -13.50
N GLY A 544 3.75 17.23 -13.89
CA GLY A 544 4.50 16.14 -13.25
C GLY A 544 3.86 15.60 -11.96
N LYS A 545 2.66 16.05 -11.59
CA LYS A 545 1.78 15.36 -10.64
C LYS A 545 1.09 14.22 -11.40
N ASP A 546 1.76 13.07 -11.46
CA ASP A 546 1.36 11.89 -12.26
C ASP A 546 1.58 10.55 -11.54
N ARG A 547 1.87 10.58 -10.23
CA ARG A 547 2.32 9.40 -9.48
C ARG A 547 1.19 8.67 -8.76
N ILE A 548 1.39 7.35 -8.65
CA ILE A 548 0.74 6.48 -7.67
C ILE A 548 1.82 6.05 -6.69
N ALA A 549 1.64 6.30 -5.40
CA ALA A 549 2.63 5.96 -4.38
C ALA A 549 2.03 5.29 -3.14
N MET A 550 2.82 4.43 -2.49
CA MET A 550 2.56 3.82 -1.21
C MET A 550 3.73 4.14 -0.28
N THR A 551 3.45 4.68 0.90
CA THR A 551 4.45 5.10 1.89
C THR A 551 4.07 4.62 3.28
N VAL A 552 5.04 4.07 4.03
CA VAL A 552 4.89 3.77 5.46
C VAL A 552 5.42 4.95 6.26
N LEU A 553 4.52 5.64 6.97
CA LEU A 553 4.83 6.79 7.82
C LEU A 553 4.79 6.36 9.31
N PRO A 554 5.83 6.61 10.13
CA PRO A 554 5.81 6.28 11.55
C PRO A 554 4.94 7.28 12.33
N ILE A 555 4.19 6.80 13.32
CA ILE A 555 3.41 7.64 14.25
C ILE A 555 3.62 7.17 15.70
N PRO A 556 3.29 7.98 16.74
CA PRO A 556 3.58 7.61 18.12
C PRO A 556 2.91 6.30 18.58
N ARG A 557 3.72 5.23 18.72
CA ARG A 557 3.30 3.82 18.95
C ARG A 557 2.57 3.17 17.77
N GLY A 558 2.86 3.56 16.54
CA GLY A 558 2.11 3.08 15.38
C GLY A 558 2.77 3.36 14.04
N MET A 559 2.08 2.99 12.97
CA MET A 559 2.42 3.41 11.60
C MET A 559 1.16 3.70 10.80
N THR A 560 1.31 4.48 9.73
CA THR A 560 0.30 4.73 8.70
C THR A 560 0.81 4.25 7.36
N VAL A 561 0.07 3.35 6.71
CA VAL A 561 0.25 3.04 5.29
C VAL A 561 -0.58 4.05 4.50
N ARG A 562 0.10 5.00 3.86
CA ARG A 562 -0.49 6.00 2.97
C ARG A 562 -0.45 5.49 1.53
N ILE A 563 -1.59 5.44 0.85
CA ILE A 563 -1.69 5.24 -0.59
C ILE A 563 -2.15 6.57 -1.21
N SER A 564 -1.36 7.15 -2.10
CA SER A 564 -1.62 8.46 -2.71
C SER A 564 -1.71 8.40 -4.24
N LEU A 565 -2.55 9.28 -4.79
CA LEU A 565 -2.79 9.49 -6.22
C LEU A 565 -2.65 10.98 -6.53
N ASP A 566 -1.76 11.33 -7.45
CA ASP A 566 -1.64 12.68 -7.98
C ASP A 566 -2.78 13.04 -8.95
N ALA A 567 -3.00 14.34 -9.16
CA ALA A 567 -4.01 14.88 -10.08
C ALA A 567 -3.98 14.25 -11.48
N GLY A 568 -2.81 14.01 -12.09
CA GLY A 568 -2.71 13.35 -13.40
C GLY A 568 -3.33 11.95 -13.42
N VAL A 569 -3.22 11.19 -12.33
CA VAL A 569 -3.86 9.88 -12.21
C VAL A 569 -5.39 10.03 -12.12
N ILE A 570 -5.86 11.03 -11.37
CA ILE A 570 -7.29 11.36 -11.27
C ILE A 570 -7.85 11.79 -12.63
N THR A 571 -7.12 12.61 -13.39
CA THR A 571 -7.48 13.03 -14.75
C THR A 571 -7.60 11.84 -15.69
N MET A 572 -6.60 10.95 -15.69
CA MET A 572 -6.56 9.72 -16.51
C MET A 572 -7.74 8.79 -16.22
N VAL A 573 -8.10 8.59 -14.94
CA VAL A 573 -9.29 7.81 -14.55
C VAL A 573 -10.57 8.51 -15.03
N GLY A 574 -10.64 9.84 -14.91
CA GLY A 574 -11.75 10.64 -15.41
C GLY A 574 -11.93 10.58 -16.93
N GLU A 575 -10.85 10.47 -17.71
CA GLU A 575 -10.90 10.23 -19.16
C GLU A 575 -11.36 8.81 -19.48
N GLY A 576 -10.76 7.79 -18.87
CA GLY A 576 -11.15 6.38 -19.11
C GLY A 576 -12.62 6.10 -18.78
N VAL A 577 -13.17 6.70 -17.71
CA VAL A 577 -14.60 6.61 -17.40
C VAL A 577 -15.46 7.31 -18.47
N ARG A 578 -15.03 8.45 -19.01
CA ARG A 578 -15.74 9.15 -20.10
C ARG A 578 -15.74 8.37 -21.41
N GLU A 579 -14.64 7.69 -21.76
CA GLU A 579 -14.59 6.81 -22.94
C GLU A 579 -15.43 5.53 -22.79
N LEU A 580 -15.51 4.95 -21.58
CA LEU A 580 -16.24 3.71 -21.33
C LEU A 580 -17.74 3.91 -21.05
N ALA A 581 -18.18 5.07 -20.58
CA ALA A 581 -19.58 5.32 -20.23
C ALA A 581 -20.59 5.03 -21.38
N PRO A 582 -20.34 5.39 -22.65
CA PRO A 582 -21.22 5.02 -23.76
C PRO A 582 -21.31 3.51 -24.02
N LEU A 583 -20.27 2.74 -23.68
CA LEU A 583 -20.27 1.28 -23.81
C LEU A 583 -21.05 0.63 -22.67
N LEU A 584 -20.91 1.14 -21.44
CA LEU A 584 -21.64 0.64 -20.27
C LEU A 584 -23.16 0.89 -20.39
N GLN A 585 -23.58 2.01 -20.96
CA GLN A 585 -25.00 2.30 -21.25
C GLN A 585 -25.62 1.33 -22.28
N ASN A 586 -24.81 0.65 -23.10
CA ASN A 586 -25.27 -0.39 -24.04
C ASN A 586 -25.23 -1.81 -23.44
N LEU A 587 -24.76 -1.98 -22.20
CA LEU A 587 -24.72 -3.26 -21.48
C LEU A 587 -25.84 -3.40 -20.44
N SER A 588 -26.64 -2.36 -20.21
CA SER A 588 -27.84 -2.39 -19.36
C SER A 588 -29.10 -2.72 -20.16
N PHE A 589 -29.41 -4.01 -20.30
CA PHE A 589 -30.68 -4.56 -20.78
C PHE A 589 -31.04 -5.83 -19.99
#